data_AF-A0A7S1GLT6-F1
#
_entry.id   AF-A0A7S1GLT6-F1
#
_cell.length_a   1.000
_cell.length_b   1.000
_cell.length_c   1.000
_cell.angle_alpha   90.00
_cell.angle_beta   90.00
_cell.angle_gamma   90.00
#
_symmetry.space_group_name_H-M   'P 1'
#
loop_
_entity.id
_entity.type
_entity.pdbx_description
1 polymer ?
#
loop_
_entity_poly.entity_id
_entity_poly.type
_entity_poly.pdbx_seq_one_letter_code
_entity_poly.pdbx_strand_id
1 'polypeptide(L)'
;MRMDEESFILSPINYDLFDFMKSNNYAYGYRLCSYELSPGQKSWNEYTKQPQAAGVQPYSPFKGRCGFYNNFFIAEIDFFRSAPVYAFLQWADQQGCIYRDRLSDLVLQSIAVYSFCPPGRVHRFLDFTYEHVTRSQPSGCPWWGAIQAGYNDHQGQERIANWARVNVYEKKCQVQTPVHLYKVRVVDMMEPDLSPTFAHLPHHIAGRLRLAEVSAGLVDVVGKGELSGGALDVQV
;
A
#
# COMPACT_ATOMS: atom_id res chain seq x y z
N MET A 1 -8.33 -8.39 10.15
CA MET A 1 -7.09 -7.59 9.95
C MET A 1 -5.94 -8.57 9.82
N ARG A 2 -5.04 -8.34 8.86
CA ARG A 2 -3.74 -9.02 8.80
C ARG A 2 -2.66 -8.03 9.24
N MET A 3 -1.69 -8.52 10.00
CA MET A 3 -0.46 -7.83 10.36
C MET A 3 0.66 -8.87 10.41
N ASP A 4 1.71 -8.66 9.63
CA ASP A 4 2.85 -9.58 9.58
C ASP A 4 3.76 -9.43 10.81
N GLU A 5 4.57 -10.45 11.11
CA GLU A 5 5.43 -10.52 12.29
C GLU A 5 6.51 -9.42 12.36
N GLU A 6 6.91 -8.87 11.20
CA GLU A 6 7.85 -7.75 11.08
C GLU A 6 7.13 -6.41 10.82
N SER A 7 5.84 -6.32 11.11
CA SER A 7 5.07 -5.08 11.06
C SER A 7 4.93 -4.46 12.46
N PHE A 8 4.98 -3.14 12.55
CA PHE A 8 4.83 -2.41 13.81
C PHE A 8 3.88 -1.23 13.66
N ILE A 9 2.96 -1.09 14.61
CA ILE A 9 2.19 0.14 14.83
C ILE A 9 2.92 0.90 15.93
N LEU A 10 3.41 2.11 15.61
CA LEU A 10 4.35 2.85 16.44
C LEU A 10 3.76 4.10 17.09
N SER A 11 2.48 4.38 16.84
CA SER A 11 1.73 5.43 17.52
C SER A 11 0.34 4.92 17.92
N PRO A 12 -0.31 5.53 18.93
CA PRO A 12 -1.65 5.13 19.35
C PRO A 12 -2.67 5.22 18.23
N ILE A 13 -3.62 4.29 18.24
CA ILE A 13 -4.85 4.32 17.45
C ILE A 13 -5.99 4.49 18.45
N ASN A 14 -6.65 5.65 18.42
CA ASN A 14 -7.61 6.06 19.45
C ASN A 14 -9.07 5.79 19.08
N TYR A 15 -9.32 4.83 18.18
CA TYR A 15 -10.64 4.41 17.72
C TYR A 15 -10.62 2.93 17.32
N ASP A 16 -11.81 2.32 17.22
CA ASP A 16 -11.94 0.95 16.72
C ASP A 16 -11.85 0.94 15.19
N LEU A 17 -10.81 0.28 14.66
CA LEU A 17 -10.56 0.20 13.23
C LEU A 17 -11.66 -0.55 12.46
N PHE A 18 -12.27 -1.58 13.07
CA PHE A 18 -13.32 -2.36 12.43
C PHE A 18 -14.64 -1.60 12.38
N ASP A 19 -15.01 -0.91 13.46
CA ASP A 19 -16.18 -0.04 13.47
C ASP A 19 -16.00 1.14 12.51
N PHE A 20 -14.79 1.70 12.42
CA PHE A 20 -14.47 2.73 11.42
C PHE A 20 -14.67 2.21 9.98
N MET A 21 -14.12 1.04 9.64
CA MET A 21 -14.30 0.43 8.32
C MET A 21 -15.78 0.16 8.02
N LYS A 22 -16.51 -0.42 8.99
CA LYS A 22 -17.93 -0.78 8.85
C LYS A 22 -18.83 0.45 8.70
N SER A 23 -18.68 1.45 9.58
CA SER A 23 -19.50 2.66 9.59
C SER A 23 -19.34 3.50 8.32
N ASN A 24 -18.17 3.47 7.70
CA ASN A 24 -17.88 4.16 6.45
C ASN A 24 -18.05 3.28 5.20
N ASN A 25 -18.51 2.03 5.36
CA ASN A 25 -18.72 1.06 4.27
C ASN A 25 -17.46 0.78 3.42
N TYR A 26 -16.30 0.75 4.06
CA TYR A 26 -15.05 0.35 3.42
C TYR A 26 -14.92 -1.17 3.37
N ALA A 27 -14.59 -1.68 2.18
CA ALA A 27 -14.31 -3.10 1.95
C ALA A 27 -12.82 -3.44 2.08
N TYR A 28 -11.94 -2.44 1.90
CA TYR A 28 -10.50 -2.66 1.95
C TYR A 28 -9.75 -1.45 2.53
N GLY A 29 -8.86 -1.70 3.48
CA GLY A 29 -8.06 -0.70 4.19
C GLY A 29 -6.58 -1.06 4.21
N TYR A 30 -5.69 -0.12 3.89
CA TYR A 30 -4.24 -0.36 3.77
C TYR A 30 -3.40 0.83 4.27
N ARG A 31 -2.08 0.64 4.45
CA ARG A 31 -1.12 1.71 4.84
C ARG A 31 -0.17 2.12 3.72
N LEU A 32 0.45 1.14 3.07
CA LEU A 32 1.55 1.32 2.11
C LEU A 32 1.24 0.58 0.80
N CYS A 33 2.02 0.86 -0.25
CA CYS A 33 1.93 0.15 -1.52
C CYS A 33 3.32 -0.25 -2.07
N SER A 34 3.40 -1.35 -2.81
CA SER A 34 4.64 -1.87 -3.42
C SER A 34 4.52 -1.98 -4.94
N TYR A 35 5.54 -1.59 -5.69
CA TYR A 35 5.58 -1.68 -7.16
C TYR A 35 6.00 -3.07 -7.65
N GLU A 36 5.34 -4.10 -7.10
CA GLU A 36 5.49 -5.50 -7.47
C GLU A 36 4.34 -6.00 -8.37
N LEU A 37 3.43 -5.11 -8.78
CA LEU A 37 2.21 -5.47 -9.50
C LEU A 37 2.44 -5.86 -10.97
N SER A 38 3.68 -5.80 -11.47
CA SER A 38 4.00 -6.05 -12.87
C SER A 38 3.54 -7.43 -13.38
N PRO A 39 3.62 -8.55 -12.61
CA PRO A 39 3.10 -9.83 -13.06
C PRO A 39 1.56 -9.82 -13.19
N GLY A 40 0.88 -8.96 -12.43
CA GLY A 40 -0.58 -8.93 -12.35
C GLY A 40 -1.26 -8.51 -13.65
N GLN A 41 -0.61 -7.66 -14.45
CA GLN A 41 -1.14 -7.26 -15.76
C GLN A 41 -1.30 -8.46 -16.70
N LYS A 42 -0.30 -9.35 -16.75
CA LYS A 42 -0.35 -10.55 -17.59
C LYS A 42 -1.51 -11.45 -17.17
N SER A 43 -1.59 -11.78 -15.89
CA SER A 43 -2.65 -12.65 -15.37
C SER A 43 -4.04 -12.04 -15.54
N TRP A 44 -4.19 -10.73 -15.32
CA TRP A 44 -5.45 -10.06 -15.59
C TRP A 44 -5.87 -10.17 -17.07
N ASN A 45 -4.95 -9.95 -18.00
CA ASN A 45 -5.23 -10.07 -19.43
C ASN A 45 -5.59 -11.51 -19.85
N GLU A 46 -5.06 -12.52 -19.18
CA GLU A 46 -5.45 -13.91 -19.44
C GLU A 46 -6.80 -14.27 -18.82
N TYR A 47 -7.14 -13.69 -17.66
CA TYR A 47 -8.44 -13.86 -17.03
C TYR A 47 -9.57 -13.22 -17.85
N THR A 48 -9.37 -12.02 -18.40
CA THR A 48 -10.42 -11.31 -19.16
C THR A 48 -10.81 -11.98 -20.48
N LYS A 49 -10.01 -12.93 -20.97
CA LYS A 49 -10.34 -13.78 -22.13
C LYS A 49 -11.26 -14.95 -21.79
N GLN A 50 -11.46 -15.22 -20.51
CA GLN A 50 -12.21 -16.39 -20.06
C GLN A 50 -13.72 -16.12 -20.04
N PRO A 51 -14.57 -17.15 -20.27
CA PRO A 51 -16.02 -16.99 -20.21
C PRO A 51 -16.52 -16.43 -18.87
N GLN A 52 -15.90 -16.83 -17.75
CA GLN A 52 -16.25 -16.34 -16.40
C GLN A 52 -15.93 -14.86 -16.17
N ALA A 53 -15.15 -14.23 -17.05
CA ALA A 53 -14.84 -12.80 -16.99
C ALA A 53 -15.69 -11.96 -17.96
N ALA A 54 -16.69 -12.56 -18.61
CA ALA A 54 -17.53 -11.86 -19.58
C ALA A 54 -18.18 -10.60 -18.96
N GLY A 55 -17.92 -9.45 -19.56
CA GLY A 55 -18.45 -8.15 -19.11
C GLY A 55 -17.75 -7.56 -17.88
N VAL A 56 -16.76 -8.22 -17.30
CA VAL A 56 -15.96 -7.67 -16.19
C VAL A 56 -15.02 -6.59 -16.74
N GLN A 57 -15.12 -5.40 -16.18
CA GLN A 57 -14.15 -4.31 -16.40
C GLN A 57 -13.58 -3.91 -15.05
N PRO A 58 -12.26 -3.68 -14.96
CA PRO A 58 -11.69 -3.26 -13.70
C PRO A 58 -12.15 -1.83 -13.40
N TYR A 59 -12.45 -1.54 -12.13
CA TYR A 59 -12.63 -0.15 -11.69
C TYR A 59 -11.38 0.69 -11.95
N SER A 60 -10.21 0.03 -12.00
CA SER A 60 -8.91 0.67 -12.08
C SER A 60 -7.87 -0.19 -12.83
N PRO A 61 -7.26 0.30 -13.93
CA PRO A 61 -6.26 -0.45 -14.70
C PRO A 61 -4.94 -0.72 -13.96
N PHE A 62 -4.35 -1.91 -14.09
CA PHE A 62 -3.12 -2.31 -13.37
C PHE A 62 -1.83 -1.60 -13.77
N LYS A 63 -1.80 -0.99 -14.95
CA LYS A 63 -0.57 -0.46 -15.55
C LYS A 63 -0.08 0.76 -14.75
N GLY A 64 1.17 0.73 -14.30
CA GLY A 64 1.78 1.85 -13.57
C GLY A 64 1.28 2.02 -12.13
N ARG A 65 0.50 1.06 -11.61
CA ARG A 65 0.04 1.07 -10.22
C ARG A 65 0.96 0.24 -9.33
N CYS A 66 1.11 0.67 -8.08
CA CYS A 66 1.59 -0.20 -7.02
C CYS A 66 0.47 -1.12 -6.53
N GLY A 67 0.81 -2.29 -6.03
CA GLY A 67 -0.11 -3.17 -5.30
C GLY A 67 -0.19 -2.76 -3.82
N PHE A 68 -1.28 -3.12 -3.16
CA PHE A 68 -1.46 -2.86 -1.73
C PHE A 68 -0.42 -3.66 -0.94
N TYR A 69 0.44 -2.99 -0.19
CA TYR A 69 1.50 -3.66 0.57
C TYR A 69 0.87 -4.37 1.77
N ASN A 70 0.54 -5.64 1.55
CA ASN A 70 -0.46 -6.37 2.31
C ASN A 70 0.06 -7.02 3.60
N ASN A 71 1.26 -6.62 4.04
CA ASN A 71 1.77 -6.92 5.38
C ASN A 71 0.88 -6.29 6.46
N PHE A 72 0.14 -5.21 6.12
CA PHE A 72 -0.99 -4.71 6.89
C PHE A 72 -2.20 -4.45 5.98
N PHE A 73 -3.35 -5.04 6.33
CA PHE A 73 -4.64 -4.63 5.77
C PHE A 73 -5.82 -4.99 6.67
N ILE A 74 -6.94 -4.31 6.42
CA ILE A 74 -8.26 -4.67 6.93
C ILE A 74 -9.18 -4.91 5.74
N ALA A 75 -9.92 -6.01 5.75
CA ALA A 75 -10.74 -6.44 4.64
C ALA A 75 -12.12 -6.89 5.11
N GLU A 76 -13.14 -6.52 4.34
CA GLU A 76 -14.46 -7.14 4.39
C GLU A 76 -14.38 -8.53 3.76
N ILE A 77 -14.65 -9.57 4.54
CA ILE A 77 -14.54 -10.95 4.05
C ILE A 77 -15.56 -11.23 2.93
N ASP A 78 -16.76 -10.66 3.02
CA ASP A 78 -17.82 -10.90 2.04
C ASP A 78 -17.48 -10.31 0.66
N PHE A 79 -16.68 -9.24 0.59
CA PHE A 79 -16.13 -8.75 -0.67
C PHE A 79 -15.27 -9.83 -1.36
N PHE A 80 -14.34 -10.46 -0.62
CA PHE A 80 -13.49 -11.53 -1.17
C PHE A 80 -14.25 -12.83 -1.48
N ARG A 81 -15.42 -13.04 -0.86
CA ARG A 81 -16.33 -14.16 -1.15
C ARG A 81 -17.33 -13.86 -2.27
N SER A 82 -17.37 -12.63 -2.77
CA SER A 82 -18.28 -12.26 -3.85
C SER A 82 -18.01 -13.11 -5.10
N ALA A 83 -19.07 -13.43 -5.85
CA ALA A 83 -18.99 -14.25 -7.04
C ALA A 83 -17.90 -13.81 -8.05
N PRO A 84 -17.73 -12.51 -8.39
CA PRO A 84 -16.70 -12.10 -9.33
C PRO A 84 -15.27 -12.28 -8.79
N VAL A 85 -15.03 -11.96 -7.51
CA VAL A 85 -13.71 -12.16 -6.88
C VAL A 85 -13.40 -13.65 -6.78
N TYR A 86 -14.36 -14.46 -6.35
CA TYR A 86 -14.19 -15.91 -6.25
C TYR A 86 -13.90 -16.55 -7.61
N ALA A 87 -14.60 -16.13 -8.68
CA ALA A 87 -14.35 -16.62 -10.04
C ALA A 87 -12.93 -16.30 -10.53
N PHE A 88 -12.41 -15.11 -10.21
CA PHE A 88 -11.02 -14.75 -10.50
C PHE A 88 -10.03 -15.61 -9.71
N LEU A 89 -10.23 -15.76 -8.40
CA LEU A 89 -9.33 -16.56 -7.55
C LEU A 89 -9.33 -18.03 -7.94
N GLN A 90 -10.49 -18.60 -8.25
CA GLN A 90 -10.62 -19.98 -8.71
C GLN A 90 -9.91 -20.19 -10.06
N TRP A 91 -10.05 -19.23 -10.99
CA TRP A 91 -9.30 -19.28 -12.25
C TRP A 91 -7.79 -19.23 -12.01
N ALA A 92 -7.31 -18.31 -11.15
CA ALA A 92 -5.88 -18.16 -10.88
C ALA A 92 -5.26 -19.43 -10.27
N ASP A 93 -6.01 -20.09 -9.37
CA ASP A 93 -5.63 -21.39 -8.79
C ASP A 93 -5.58 -22.50 -9.86
N GLN A 94 -6.62 -22.64 -10.68
CA GLN A 94 -6.69 -23.64 -11.75
C GLN A 94 -5.58 -23.48 -12.82
N GLN A 95 -5.17 -22.23 -13.12
CA GLN A 95 -4.06 -21.96 -14.04
C GLN A 95 -2.68 -22.19 -13.39
N GLY A 96 -2.63 -22.40 -12.08
CA GLY A 96 -1.41 -22.54 -11.31
C GLY A 96 -0.59 -21.25 -11.27
N CYS A 97 -1.24 -20.08 -11.32
CA CYS A 97 -0.55 -18.78 -11.41
C CYS A 97 0.40 -18.54 -10.22
N ILE A 98 0.04 -19.02 -9.03
CA ILE A 98 0.90 -18.92 -7.83
C ILE A 98 2.23 -19.65 -8.06
N TYR A 99 2.19 -20.87 -8.59
CA TYR A 99 3.37 -21.72 -8.78
C TYR A 99 4.17 -21.38 -10.03
N ARG A 100 3.48 -21.04 -11.13
CA ARG A 100 4.09 -20.84 -12.45
C ARG A 100 4.55 -19.41 -12.69
N ASP A 101 3.73 -18.44 -12.28
CA ASP A 101 3.94 -17.03 -12.58
C ASP A 101 4.36 -16.21 -11.34
N ARG A 102 4.54 -16.87 -10.18
CA ARG A 102 4.80 -16.21 -8.89
C ARG A 102 3.79 -15.09 -8.61
N LEU A 103 2.52 -15.35 -8.88
CA LEU A 103 1.46 -14.44 -8.45
C LEU A 103 1.37 -14.48 -6.92
N SER A 104 2.10 -13.56 -6.29
CA SER A 104 2.09 -13.40 -4.84
C SER A 104 0.69 -13.02 -4.36
N ASP A 105 0.47 -13.21 -3.08
CA ASP A 105 -0.71 -12.75 -2.36
C ASP A 105 -0.93 -11.25 -2.56
N LEU A 106 0.13 -10.43 -2.51
CA LEU A 106 0.05 -8.99 -2.80
C LEU A 106 -0.54 -8.73 -4.19
N VAL A 107 -0.06 -9.43 -5.22
CA VAL A 107 -0.53 -9.25 -6.60
C VAL A 107 -1.97 -9.73 -6.76
N LEU A 108 -2.30 -10.93 -6.28
CA LEU A 108 -3.67 -11.49 -6.33
C LEU A 108 -4.68 -10.58 -5.63
N GLN A 109 -4.35 -10.13 -4.43
CA GLN A 109 -5.21 -9.26 -3.63
C GLN A 109 -5.39 -7.89 -4.28
N SER A 110 -4.32 -7.33 -4.85
CA SER A 110 -4.40 -6.06 -5.57
C SER A 110 -5.23 -6.16 -6.85
N ILE A 111 -5.15 -7.29 -7.57
CA ILE A 111 -6.04 -7.55 -8.72
C ILE A 111 -7.49 -7.61 -8.25
N ALA A 112 -7.78 -8.38 -7.20
CA ALA A 112 -9.12 -8.49 -6.69
C ALA A 112 -9.71 -7.11 -6.31
N VAL A 113 -8.96 -6.31 -5.56
CA VAL A 113 -9.41 -4.99 -5.09
C VAL A 113 -9.57 -4.00 -6.26
N TYR A 114 -8.58 -3.84 -7.14
CA TYR A 114 -8.68 -2.89 -8.26
C TYR A 114 -9.72 -3.28 -9.32
N SER A 115 -9.97 -4.57 -9.49
CA SER A 115 -10.94 -5.03 -10.47
C SER A 115 -12.36 -4.95 -9.96
N PHE A 116 -12.59 -5.33 -8.70
CA PHE A 116 -13.94 -5.65 -8.22
C PHE A 116 -14.43 -4.77 -7.07
N CYS A 117 -13.54 -4.01 -6.42
CA CYS A 117 -13.93 -3.10 -5.34
C CYS A 117 -14.20 -1.70 -5.91
N PRO A 118 -15.38 -1.11 -5.68
CA PRO A 118 -15.61 0.29 -6.00
C PRO A 118 -14.56 1.17 -5.31
N PRO A 119 -13.92 2.14 -6.01
CA PRO A 119 -12.88 2.99 -5.44
C PRO A 119 -13.28 3.63 -4.11
N GLY A 120 -14.53 4.10 -4.00
CA GLY A 120 -15.08 4.70 -2.77
C GLY A 120 -15.14 3.79 -1.54
N ARG A 121 -14.93 2.49 -1.71
CA ARG A 121 -14.90 1.49 -0.64
C ARG A 121 -13.46 1.07 -0.27
N VAL A 122 -12.46 1.73 -0.83
CA VAL A 122 -11.04 1.53 -0.50
C VAL A 122 -10.55 2.73 0.33
N HIS A 123 -9.90 2.44 1.46
CA HIS A 123 -9.40 3.45 2.39
C HIS A 123 -7.91 3.29 2.64
N ARG A 124 -7.17 4.41 2.64
CA ARG A 124 -5.76 4.45 3.03
C ARG A 124 -5.66 5.08 4.41
N PHE A 125 -5.26 4.28 5.39
CA PHE A 125 -4.95 4.78 6.73
C PHE A 125 -3.67 5.62 6.64
N LEU A 126 -3.69 6.84 7.19
CA LEU A 126 -2.57 7.79 7.21
C LEU A 126 -2.38 8.44 8.58
N ASP A 127 -3.18 8.04 9.56
CA ASP A 127 -3.36 8.67 10.85
C ASP A 127 -2.39 8.17 11.92
N PHE A 128 -1.89 6.94 11.81
CA PHE A 128 -0.95 6.35 12.77
C PHE A 128 0.37 5.93 12.11
N THR A 129 1.48 6.00 12.85
CA THR A 129 2.80 5.60 12.36
C THR A 129 2.89 4.09 12.22
N TYR A 130 3.29 3.63 11.04
CA TYR A 130 3.40 2.21 10.70
C TYR A 130 4.77 1.91 10.09
N GLU A 131 5.36 0.80 10.50
CA GLU A 131 6.59 0.24 9.94
C GLU A 131 6.32 -1.17 9.41
N HIS A 132 6.83 -1.46 8.24
CA HIS A 132 7.18 -2.81 7.85
C HIS A 132 8.40 -2.77 6.93
N VAL A 133 9.50 -3.38 7.37
CA VAL A 133 10.81 -3.29 6.69
C VAL A 133 11.50 -4.65 6.72
N THR A 134 11.73 -5.20 5.54
CA THR A 134 12.63 -6.34 5.33
C THR A 134 14.07 -5.87 5.46
N ARG A 135 14.86 -6.58 6.26
CA ARG A 135 16.28 -6.28 6.50
C ARG A 135 17.17 -7.29 5.79
N SER A 136 18.22 -6.80 5.14
CA SER A 136 19.24 -7.67 4.54
C SER A 136 20.09 -8.34 5.63
N GLN A 137 20.44 -9.61 5.45
CA GLN A 137 21.37 -10.31 6.32
C GLN A 137 22.75 -10.44 5.66
N PRO A 138 23.86 -10.32 6.42
CA PRO A 138 23.94 -10.10 7.87
C PRO A 138 23.93 -8.62 8.29
N SER A 139 23.91 -7.67 7.35
CA SER A 139 24.12 -6.24 7.64
C SER A 139 23.04 -5.60 8.53
N GLY A 140 21.82 -6.15 8.53
CA GLY A 140 20.66 -5.58 9.20
C GLY A 140 20.17 -4.27 8.58
N CYS A 141 20.64 -3.94 7.38
CA CYS A 141 20.24 -2.75 6.62
C CYS A 141 18.87 -2.94 5.97
N PRO A 142 18.01 -1.90 5.94
CA PRO A 142 16.75 -1.92 5.20
C PRO A 142 16.99 -2.32 3.74
N TRP A 143 16.27 -3.34 3.28
CA TRP A 143 16.31 -3.85 1.92
C TRP A 143 15.02 -3.56 1.16
N TRP A 144 13.88 -3.73 1.83
CA TRP A 144 12.56 -3.49 1.27
C TRP A 144 11.61 -3.00 2.37
N GLY A 145 10.55 -2.29 1.98
CA GLY A 145 9.54 -1.80 2.92
C GLY A 145 9.71 -0.35 3.31
N ALA A 146 8.91 0.13 4.26
CA ALA A 146 8.95 1.51 4.72
C ALA A 146 8.48 1.67 6.16
N ILE A 147 8.89 2.78 6.77
CA ILE A 147 8.28 3.36 7.96
C ILE A 147 7.71 4.73 7.57
N GLN A 148 6.43 4.95 7.84
CA GLN A 148 5.72 6.18 7.49
C GLN A 148 5.00 6.75 8.71
N ALA A 149 5.24 8.02 9.01
CA ALA A 149 4.56 8.74 10.08
C ALA A 149 3.05 8.83 9.84
N GLY A 150 2.28 8.77 10.92
CA GLY A 150 0.86 9.11 10.91
C GLY A 150 0.62 10.59 11.17
N TYR A 151 -0.42 11.18 10.58
CA TYR A 151 -0.74 12.60 10.80
C TYR A 151 -1.24 12.90 12.22
N ASN A 152 -1.70 11.90 12.98
CA ASN A 152 -2.03 12.03 14.41
C ASN A 152 -0.85 11.67 15.34
N ASP A 153 0.30 11.23 14.79
CA ASP A 153 1.51 11.02 15.60
C ASP A 153 2.26 12.36 15.75
N HIS A 154 2.04 13.05 16.87
CA HIS A 154 2.74 14.30 17.19
C HIS A 154 4.27 14.15 17.25
N GLN A 155 4.77 12.93 17.49
CA GLN A 155 6.19 12.61 17.49
C GLN A 155 6.64 11.94 16.18
N GLY A 156 5.75 11.86 15.17
CA GLY A 156 6.00 11.11 13.95
C GLY A 156 7.28 11.54 13.25
N GLN A 157 7.49 12.83 13.06
CA GLN A 157 8.71 13.34 12.41
C GLN A 157 10.00 12.97 13.17
N GLU A 158 10.01 13.16 14.49
CA GLU A 158 11.16 12.78 15.33
C GLU A 158 11.39 11.28 15.32
N ARG A 159 10.32 10.48 15.36
CA ARG A 159 10.35 9.02 15.32
C ARG A 159 10.98 8.51 14.03
N ILE A 160 10.57 9.04 12.88
CA ILE A 160 11.14 8.66 11.57
C ILE A 160 12.61 9.08 11.49
N ALA A 161 12.97 10.28 11.95
CA ALA A 161 14.36 10.75 11.96
C ALA A 161 15.25 9.87 12.85
N ASN A 162 14.78 9.53 14.06
CA ASN A 162 15.50 8.64 14.96
C ASN A 162 15.62 7.21 14.39
N TRP A 163 14.55 6.71 13.76
CA TRP A 163 14.58 5.41 13.09
C TRP A 163 15.64 5.36 11.99
N ALA A 164 15.75 6.40 11.15
CA ALA A 164 16.77 6.51 10.12
C ALA A 164 18.18 6.55 10.72
N ARG A 165 18.40 7.34 11.77
CA ARG A 165 19.68 7.37 12.51
C ARG A 165 20.14 5.97 12.92
N VAL A 166 19.29 5.24 13.63
CA VAL A 166 19.65 3.94 14.21
C VAL A 166 19.73 2.83 13.16
N ASN A 167 18.78 2.78 12.23
CA ASN A 167 18.64 1.63 11.32
C ASN A 167 19.41 1.81 10.00
N VAL A 168 19.84 3.02 9.68
CA VAL A 168 20.55 3.32 8.43
C VAL A 168 21.92 3.92 8.70
N TYR A 169 21.96 5.10 9.34
CA TYR A 169 23.20 5.89 9.41
C TYR A 169 24.25 5.24 10.31
N GLU A 170 23.86 4.81 11.52
CA GLU A 170 24.78 4.16 12.47
C GLU A 170 25.26 2.79 11.98
N LYS A 171 24.42 2.08 11.23
CA LYS A 171 24.78 0.81 10.57
C LYS A 171 25.60 0.99 9.30
N LYS A 172 25.85 2.24 8.87
CA LYS A 172 26.60 2.58 7.64
C LYS A 172 26.04 1.88 6.40
N CYS A 173 24.71 1.79 6.30
CA CYS A 173 24.05 1.16 5.16
C CYS A 173 24.39 1.90 3.86
N GLN A 174 24.85 1.18 2.84
CA GLN A 174 25.11 1.78 1.55
C GLN A 174 23.80 2.14 0.86
N VAL A 175 23.71 3.37 0.37
CA VAL A 175 22.59 3.87 -0.45
C VAL A 175 22.71 3.27 -1.86
N GLN A 176 22.56 1.95 -2.01
CA GLN A 176 22.49 1.37 -3.34
C GLN A 176 21.14 1.74 -3.92
N THR A 177 21.15 2.66 -4.87
CA THR A 177 19.96 3.22 -5.50
C THR A 177 19.01 2.15 -6.06
N PRO A 178 17.68 2.40 -6.03
CA PRO A 178 17.04 3.59 -5.49
C PRO A 178 16.52 3.32 -4.07
N VAL A 179 17.39 3.04 -3.10
CA VAL A 179 17.00 3.11 -1.69
C VAL A 179 16.85 4.60 -1.31
N HIS A 180 15.63 5.04 -1.00
CA HIS A 180 15.34 6.41 -0.55
C HIS A 180 15.41 6.48 0.98
N LEU A 181 16.63 6.54 1.50
CA LEU A 181 16.93 6.31 2.92
C LEU A 181 16.29 7.29 3.94
N TYR A 182 15.83 8.46 3.50
CA TYR A 182 15.01 9.38 4.31
C TYR A 182 14.40 10.43 3.39
N LYS A 183 13.07 10.53 3.35
CA LYS A 183 12.35 11.59 2.62
C LYS A 183 11.24 12.15 3.48
N VAL A 184 11.21 13.46 3.66
CA VAL A 184 10.00 14.13 4.14
C VAL A 184 9.03 14.16 2.95
N ARG A 185 8.00 13.33 2.97
CA ARG A 185 6.99 13.28 1.91
C ARG A 185 6.00 14.43 2.11
N VAL A 186 5.77 15.19 1.06
CA VAL A 186 4.58 16.04 0.92
C VAL A 186 3.61 15.24 0.07
N VAL A 187 2.56 14.67 0.66
CA VAL A 187 1.42 14.11 -0.05
C VAL A 187 0.55 15.29 -0.50
N ASP A 188 0.74 15.73 -1.74
CA ASP A 188 -0.17 16.69 -2.37
C ASP A 188 -1.47 15.95 -2.72
N MET A 189 -2.58 16.30 -2.06
CA MET A 189 -3.84 15.55 -2.16
C MET A 189 -4.65 15.92 -3.40
N MET A 190 -3.99 16.39 -4.46
CA MET A 190 -4.65 17.05 -5.59
C MET A 190 -4.99 16.13 -6.77
N GLU A 191 -4.80 14.82 -6.67
CA GLU A 191 -5.16 13.89 -7.76
C GLU A 191 -6.07 12.75 -7.30
N PRO A 192 -6.91 12.20 -8.21
CA PRO A 192 -7.81 11.10 -7.92
C PRO A 192 -7.01 9.81 -7.67
N ASP A 193 -6.54 9.66 -6.44
CA ASP A 193 -6.13 8.39 -5.85
C ASP A 193 -7.37 7.45 -5.84
N LEU A 194 -7.13 6.14 -5.86
CA LEU A 194 -8.11 5.07 -5.91
C LEU A 194 -9.03 5.00 -4.69
N SER A 195 -8.76 5.78 -3.65
CA SER A 195 -9.81 6.26 -2.77
C SER A 195 -10.28 7.59 -3.36
N PRO A 196 -11.46 7.65 -4.02
CA PRO A 196 -11.90 8.86 -4.68
C PRO A 196 -11.71 10.03 -3.71
N THR A 197 -10.80 10.92 -4.11
CA THR A 197 -10.53 12.24 -3.52
C THR A 197 -9.84 12.34 -2.16
N PHE A 198 -9.31 11.27 -1.52
CA PHE A 198 -8.94 11.37 -0.09
C PHE A 198 -10.09 12.02 0.74
N ALA A 199 -11.34 11.87 0.29
CA ALA A 199 -12.48 12.63 0.82
C ALA A 199 -12.78 12.32 2.30
N HIS A 200 -12.15 11.26 2.81
CA HIS A 200 -12.18 10.81 4.18
C HIS A 200 -11.13 11.49 5.08
N LEU A 201 -10.19 12.26 4.52
CA LEU A 201 -9.28 13.05 5.33
C LEU A 201 -10.06 14.19 5.99
N PRO A 202 -9.83 14.45 7.28
CA PRO A 202 -10.47 15.55 7.98
C PRO A 202 -10.35 16.88 7.21
N HIS A 203 -11.44 17.65 7.14
CA HIS A 203 -11.47 18.93 6.41
C HIS A 203 -10.35 19.91 6.82
N HIS A 204 -9.79 19.78 8.03
CA HIS A 204 -8.68 20.62 8.51
C HIS A 204 -7.31 20.30 7.88
N ILE A 205 -7.19 19.18 7.15
CA ILE A 205 -5.96 18.77 6.44
C ILE A 205 -5.96 19.28 4.99
N ALA A 206 -7.03 19.95 4.53
CA ALA A 206 -7.24 20.36 3.14
C ALA A 206 -6.03 21.11 2.52
N GLY A 207 -5.57 20.59 1.38
CA GLY A 207 -4.53 21.20 0.56
C GLY A 207 -3.27 20.34 0.42
N ARG A 208 -2.56 20.05 1.52
CA ARG A 208 -1.28 19.29 1.50
C ARG A 208 -1.02 18.60 2.83
N LEU A 209 -0.86 17.28 2.83
CA LEU A 209 -0.44 16.53 4.00
C LEU A 209 1.06 16.24 3.93
N ARG A 210 1.82 16.55 4.99
CA ARG A 210 3.26 16.22 5.07
C ARG A 210 3.48 15.08 6.04
N LEU A 211 3.99 13.96 5.55
CA LEU A 211 4.34 12.80 6.35
C LEU A 211 5.83 12.50 6.18
N ALA A 212 6.54 12.31 7.28
CA ALA A 212 7.91 11.80 7.22
C ALA A 212 7.88 10.31 6.87
N GLU A 213 8.78 9.87 6.01
CA GLU A 213 8.90 8.47 5.62
C GLU A 213 10.36 8.08 5.36
N VAL A 214 10.69 6.82 5.67
CA VAL A 214 11.90 6.17 5.15
C VAL A 214 11.44 4.93 4.39
N SER A 215 11.90 4.77 3.15
CA SER A 215 11.56 3.61 2.31
C SER A 215 12.79 2.98 1.68
N ALA A 216 12.74 1.66 1.52
CA ALA A 216 13.72 0.85 0.85
C ALA A 216 13.06 0.04 -0.27
N GLY A 217 13.76 -0.11 -1.40
CA GLY A 217 13.22 -0.79 -2.57
C GLY A 217 12.18 0.05 -3.32
N LEU A 218 11.30 -0.63 -4.06
CA LEU A 218 10.24 0.01 -4.83
C LEU A 218 8.91 -0.01 -4.07
N VAL A 219 8.93 0.50 -2.85
CA VAL A 219 7.73 0.73 -2.04
C VAL A 219 7.37 2.22 -2.15
N ASP A 220 6.15 2.51 -2.61
CA ASP A 220 5.56 3.84 -2.66
C ASP A 220 6.50 4.97 -3.18
N VAL A 221 7.17 4.76 -4.32
CA VAL A 221 8.09 5.73 -4.91
C VAL A 221 7.36 6.99 -5.42
N VAL A 222 7.80 8.14 -4.94
CA VAL A 222 7.39 9.49 -5.37
C VAL A 222 7.35 9.63 -6.89
N GLY A 223 6.23 10.13 -7.43
CA GLY A 223 6.09 10.49 -8.84
C GLY A 223 6.05 9.30 -9.81
N LYS A 224 6.01 8.06 -9.31
CA LYS A 224 5.96 6.84 -10.13
C LYS A 224 4.62 6.11 -10.12
N GLY A 225 3.61 6.59 -9.41
CA GLY A 225 2.30 5.94 -9.41
C GLY A 225 1.16 6.76 -8.80
N GLU A 226 -0.04 6.50 -9.29
CA GLU A 226 -1.29 7.21 -8.94
C GLU A 226 -1.70 7.07 -7.46
N LEU A 227 -1.19 6.06 -6.74
CA LEU A 227 -1.38 5.88 -5.29
C LEU A 227 -0.34 6.60 -4.42
N SER A 228 0.73 7.13 -5.03
CA SER A 228 1.90 7.62 -4.28
C SER A 228 1.82 9.09 -3.88
N GLY A 229 0.84 9.83 -4.42
CA GLY A 229 0.80 11.29 -4.37
C GLY A 229 1.97 11.91 -5.15
N GLY A 230 1.72 12.98 -5.90
CA GLY A 230 2.81 13.76 -6.48
C GLY A 230 3.66 14.35 -5.35
N ALA A 231 4.99 14.28 -5.44
CA ALA A 231 5.85 15.04 -4.53
C ALA A 231 6.50 16.22 -5.25
N LEU A 232 6.52 17.35 -4.55
CA LEU A 232 7.56 18.35 -4.72
C LEU A 232 8.74 17.90 -3.85
N ASP A 233 9.88 17.60 -4.47
CA ASP A 233 11.15 17.42 -3.75
C ASP A 233 11.45 18.72 -2.99
N VAL A 234 11.24 18.72 -1.67
CA VAL A 234 11.76 19.77 -0.81
C VAL A 234 13.15 19.31 -0.36
N GLN A 235 14.17 19.86 -1.00
CA GLN A 235 15.53 19.78 -0.48
C GLN A 235 15.53 20.39 0.93
N VAL A 236 16.04 19.64 1.91
CA VAL A 236 16.36 20.12 3.25
C VAL A 236 17.71 20.83 3.19
#